data_AF-A0AAW8EZB9-F1
#
_entry.id   AF-A0AAW8EZB9-F1
#
_cell.length_a   1.000
_cell.length_b   1.000
_cell.length_c   1.000
_cell.angle_alpha   90.00
_cell.angle_beta   90.00
_cell.angle_gamma   90.00
#
_symmetry.space_group_name_H-M   'P 1'
#
loop_
_entity.id
_entity.type
_entity.pdbx_description
1 polymer ?
#
loop_
_entity_poly.entity_id
_entity_poly.type
_entity_poly.pdbx_seq_one_letter_code
_entity_poly.pdbx_strand_id
1 'polypeptide(L)' 'MSNPIPPLPFPDDADDETDDVPTREVDGDTLLDTDANQDAVDSYAADRLASEADDESDDSESDGL' A
#
# COMPACT_ATOMS: atom_id res chain seq x y z
N MET A 1 31.87 -27.18 -7.48
CA MET A 1 31.75 -26.67 -6.09
C MET A 1 30.44 -25.92 -6.01
N SER A 2 29.54 -26.28 -5.09
CA SER A 2 28.24 -25.60 -4.91
C SER A 2 28.44 -24.49 -3.89
N ASN A 3 28.13 -23.25 -4.24
CA ASN A 3 28.23 -22.11 -3.33
C ASN A 3 26.82 -21.80 -2.81
N PRO A 4 26.45 -22.19 -1.58
CA PRO A 4 25.10 -21.93 -1.08
C PRO A 4 24.89 -20.42 -0.98
N ILE A 5 23.77 -19.95 -1.52
CA ILE A 5 23.37 -18.54 -1.40
C ILE A 5 23.02 -18.31 0.08
N PRO A 6 23.63 -17.30 0.74
CA PRO A 6 23.28 -16.98 2.12
C PRO A 6 21.80 -16.54 2.18
N PRO A 7 21.08 -16.84 3.26
CA PRO A 7 19.71 -16.36 3.41
C PRO A 7 19.73 -14.84 3.34
N LEU A 8 18.84 -14.27 2.51
CA LEU A 8 18.63 -12.83 2.50
C LEU A 8 18.08 -12.42 3.86
N PRO A 9 18.51 -11.28 4.43
CA PRO A 9 17.84 -10.73 5.59
C PRO A 9 16.37 -10.50 5.19
N PHE A 10 15.44 -11.11 5.91
CA PHE A 10 14.06 -10.66 5.86
C PHE A 10 14.05 -9.24 6.42
N PRO A 11 13.27 -8.30 5.86
CA PRO A 11 13.06 -7.03 6.53
C PRO A 11 12.51 -7.34 7.92
N ASP A 12 13.29 -7.00 8.95
CA ASP A 12 12.78 -6.93 10.33
C ASP A 12 11.55 -6.03 10.26
N ASP A 13 10.42 -6.50 10.80
CA ASP A 13 9.13 -5.80 10.86
C ASP A 13 9.32 -4.28 10.95
N ALA A 14 9.23 -3.61 9.80
CA ALA A 14 9.10 -2.17 9.76
C ALA A 14 7.61 -1.92 10.00
N ASP A 15 7.27 -1.90 11.29
CA ASP A 15 6.00 -1.41 11.78
C ASP A 15 5.66 -0.09 11.06
N ASP A 16 4.61 -0.13 10.24
CA ASP A 16 3.84 1.02 9.76
C ASP A 16 4.58 2.12 8.96
N GLU A 17 5.29 1.75 7.88
CA GLU A 17 5.76 2.74 6.87
C GLU A 17 4.62 3.38 6.06
N THR A 18 3.36 3.00 6.33
CA THR A 18 2.17 3.56 5.69
C THR A 18 1.70 4.88 6.31
N ASP A 19 2.08 5.18 7.56
CA ASP A 19 1.68 6.41 8.27
C ASP A 19 2.22 7.70 7.59
N ASP A 20 3.27 7.59 6.76
CA ASP A 20 3.88 8.73 6.08
C ASP A 20 3.22 9.07 4.73
N VAL A 21 2.29 8.25 4.22
CA VAL A 21 1.61 8.51 2.93
C VAL A 21 0.43 9.46 3.13
N PRO A 22 0.42 10.65 2.49
CA PRO A 22 -0.70 11.59 2.65
C PRO A 22 -2.01 11.05 2.10
N THR A 23 -3.00 10.85 2.98
CA THR A 23 -4.36 10.42 2.63
C THR A 23 -5.40 11.42 3.11
N ARG A 24 -6.59 11.40 2.49
CA ARG A 24 -7.74 12.24 2.86
C ARG A 24 -9.03 11.43 2.82
N GLU A 25 -9.96 11.78 3.70
CA GLU A 25 -11.31 11.19 3.73
C GLU A 25 -12.21 11.88 2.69
N VAL A 26 -12.83 11.09 1.80
CA VAL A 26 -13.78 11.55 0.77
C VAL A 26 -14.99 10.64 0.80
N ASP A 27 -16.17 11.18 1.11
CA ASP A 27 -17.44 10.44 1.16
C ASP A 27 -17.43 9.19 2.07
N GLY A 28 -16.52 9.14 3.05
CA GLY A 28 -16.34 8.02 3.97
C GLY A 28 -15.23 7.05 3.57
N ASP A 29 -14.62 7.24 2.40
CA ASP A 29 -13.50 6.45 1.90
C ASP A 29 -12.17 7.16 2.18
N THR A 30 -11.13 6.39 2.57
CA THR A 30 -9.76 6.91 2.72
C THR A 30 -9.05 6.79 1.39
N LEU A 31 -8.77 7.92 0.75
CA LEU A 31 -8.13 7.98 -0.57
C LEU A 31 -6.81 8.74 -0.51
N LEU A 32 -5.94 8.48 -1.49
CA LEU A 32 -4.69 9.22 -1.66
C LEU A 32 -4.97 10.72 -1.91
N ASP A 33 -4.26 11.60 -1.21
CA ASP A 33 -4.39 13.04 -1.41
C ASP A 33 -3.60 13.52 -2.64
N THR A 34 -4.28 13.77 -3.75
CA THR A 34 -3.67 14.23 -5.00
C THR A 34 -3.17 15.68 -4.95
N ASP A 35 -3.66 16.47 -3.99
CA ASP A 35 -3.25 17.86 -3.80
C ASP A 35 -2.01 17.97 -2.89
N ALA A 36 -1.56 16.84 -2.31
CA ALA A 36 -0.33 16.77 -1.54
C ALA A 36 0.90 17.06 -2.43
N ASN A 37 1.92 17.66 -1.83
CA ASN A 37 3.15 17.99 -2.53
C ASN A 37 3.87 16.70 -2.95
N GLN A 38 3.87 16.42 -4.26
CA GLN A 38 4.41 15.20 -4.87
C GLN A 38 5.92 15.01 -4.63
N ASP A 39 6.68 16.08 -4.40
CA ASP A 39 8.11 15.98 -4.04
C ASP A 39 8.33 15.42 -2.62
N ALA A 40 7.27 15.38 -1.79
CA ALA A 40 7.28 14.82 -0.44
C ALA A 40 6.67 13.40 -0.38
N VAL A 41 6.19 12.85 -1.50
CA VAL A 41 5.58 11.52 -1.56
C VAL A 41 6.65 10.49 -1.93
N ASP A 42 6.81 9.44 -1.13
CA ASP A 42 7.64 8.30 -1.51
C ASP A 42 6.94 7.45 -2.57
N SER A 43 7.47 7.49 -3.80
CA SER A 43 6.95 6.73 -4.94
C SER A 43 6.88 5.22 -4.69
N TYR A 44 7.77 4.67 -3.87
CA TYR A 44 7.77 3.25 -3.55
C TYR A 44 6.57 2.90 -2.66
N ALA A 45 6.32 3.70 -1.62
CA ALA A 45 5.17 3.51 -0.74
C ALA A 45 3.83 3.69 -1.50
N ALA A 46 3.77 4.66 -2.42
CA ALA A 46 2.58 4.91 -3.23
C ALA A 46 2.23 3.74 -4.17
N ASP A 47 3.21 3.16 -4.86
CA ASP A 47 2.99 2.03 -5.79
C ASP A 47 2.53 0.76 -5.05
N ARG A 48 3.03 0.55 -3.83
CA ARG A 48 2.55 -0.53 -2.94
C ARG A 48 1.09 -0.33 -2.57
N LEU A 49 0.72 0.85 -2.07
CA LEU A 49 -0.66 1.13 -1.63
C LEU A 49 -1.65 1.04 -2.79
N ALA A 50 -1.28 1.52 -3.98
CA ALA A 50 -2.10 1.38 -5.18
C ALA A 50 -2.29 -0.08 -5.62
N SER A 51 -1.28 -0.94 -5.41
CA SER A 51 -1.39 -2.37 -5.71
C SER A 51 -2.29 -3.12 -4.72
N GLU A 52 -2.37 -2.66 -3.46
CA GLU A 52 -3.20 -3.27 -2.41
C GLU A 52 -4.68 -2.85 -2.53
N ALA A 53 -4.95 -1.63 -3.01
CA ALA A 53 -6.32 -1.13 -3.21
C ALA A 53 -7.15 -1.89 -4.27
N ASP A 54 -6.52 -2.67 -5.17
CA ASP A 54 -7.23 -3.52 -6.14
C ASP A 54 -7.79 -4.80 -5.49
N ASP A 55 -7.29 -5.20 -4.31
CA ASP A 55 -7.75 -6.38 -3.57
C ASP A 55 -8.99 -6.09 -2.70
N GLU A 56 -9.27 -4.81 -2.38
CA GLU A 56 -10.44 -4.38 -1.59
C GLU A 56 -11.68 -4.05 -2.46
N SER A 57 -11.66 -4.37 -3.76
CA SER A 57 -12.84 -4.28 -4.64
C SER A 57 -13.53 -5.65 -4.83
N ASP A 58 -13.91 -6.31 -3.74
CA ASP A 58 -14.85 -7.45 -3.78
C ASP A 58 -15.86 -7.36 -2.62
N ASP A 59 -16.82 -6.42 -2.72
CA ASP A 59 -18.11 -6.59 -2.00
C ASP A 59 -19.21 -5.69 -2.58
N SER A 60 -19.71 -6.00 -3.79
CA SER A 60 -21.04 -5.59 -4.26
C SER A 60 -21.45 -6.30 -5.56
N GLU A 61 -21.63 -7.63 -5.54
CA GLU A 61 -22.74 -8.29 -6.23
C GLU A 61 -22.77 -9.79 -5.89
N SER A 62 -23.28 -10.12 -4.70
CA SER A 62 -23.83 -11.45 -4.48
C SER A 62 -24.94 -11.44 -3.43
N ASP A 63 -26.15 -11.69 -3.94
CA ASP A 63 -27.29 -12.33 -3.31
C ASP A 63 -28.21 -11.48 -2.40
N GLY A 64 -29.39 -11.14 -2.93
CA GLY A 64 -30.43 -10.45 -2.18
C GLY A 64 -31.82 -10.37 -2.84
N LEU A 65 -32.38 -11.55 -3.20
CA LEU A 65 -33.81 -11.88 -3.50
C LEU A 65 -34.32 -11.81 -4.95
#